data_AF-A0A839Y7W6-F1
#
_entry.id   AF-A0A839Y7W6-F1
#
_cell.length_a   1.000
_cell.length_b   1.000
_cell.length_c   1.000
_cell.angle_alpha   90.00
_cell.angle_beta   90.00
_cell.angle_gamma   90.00
#
_symmetry.space_group_name_H-M   'P 1'
#
loop_
_entity.id
_entity.type
_entity.pdbx_description
1 polymer ?
#
loop_
_entity_poly.entity_id
_entity_poly.type
_entity_poly.pdbx_seq_one_letter_code
_entity_poly.pdbx_strand_id
1 'polypeptide(L)'
;MTPAAAFALLRRFWPALPIVGLAIAVLVMRAQLADARHHLALERSQATAAAERARRELAELETANAQREAKGNANFADRLAAQRPVIVRSTNTVRKYAQTDAGRTRCLAPDGVRSFAEDRADLFAVAPSTSGGSDAVPTERAVRPE
;
A
#
# COMPACT_ATOMS: atom_id res chain seq x y z
N MET A 1 -79.81 0.49 -10.83
CA MET A 1 -79.48 -0.26 -12.07
C MET A 1 -80.02 -1.66 -11.92
N THR A 2 -80.95 -2.10 -12.77
CA THR A 2 -81.56 -3.43 -12.67
C THR A 2 -80.56 -4.51 -13.08
N PRO A 3 -80.55 -5.69 -12.43
CA PRO A 3 -79.61 -6.77 -12.72
C PRO A 3 -79.67 -7.24 -14.18
N ALA A 4 -80.84 -7.12 -14.82
CA ALA A 4 -81.04 -7.42 -16.24
C ALA A 4 -80.24 -6.50 -17.18
N ALA A 5 -80.12 -5.20 -16.85
CA ALA A 5 -79.33 -4.25 -17.65
C ALA A 5 -77.83 -4.51 -17.52
N ALA A 6 -77.36 -4.90 -16.33
CA ALA A 6 -75.98 -5.30 -16.10
C ALA A 6 -75.61 -6.58 -16.88
N PHE A 7 -76.50 -7.57 -16.93
CA PHE A 7 -76.28 -8.81 -17.69
C PHE A 7 -76.27 -8.57 -19.22
N ALA A 8 -77.12 -7.67 -19.72
CA ALA A 8 -77.14 -7.31 -21.14
C ALA A 8 -75.84 -6.62 -21.59
N LEU A 9 -75.30 -5.72 -20.77
CA LEU A 9 -73.99 -5.09 -21.00
C LEU A 9 -72.84 -6.11 -20.90
N LEU A 10 -72.88 -6.99 -19.89
CA LEU A 10 -71.87 -8.03 -19.72
C LEU A 10 -71.83 -8.98 -20.93
N ARG A 11 -72.98 -9.39 -21.48
CA ARG A 11 -73.04 -10.21 -22.70
C ARG A 11 -72.54 -9.48 -23.95
N ARG A 12 -72.77 -8.16 -24.04
CA ARG A 12 -72.33 -7.31 -25.15
C ARG A 12 -70.81 -7.09 -25.15
N PHE A 13 -70.21 -6.92 -23.98
CA PHE A 13 -68.78 -6.63 -23.81
C PHE A 13 -67.93 -7.84 -23.41
N TRP A 14 -68.54 -9.02 -23.25
CA TRP A 14 -67.86 -10.30 -23.02
C TRP A 14 -66.65 -10.54 -23.94
N PRO A 15 -66.71 -10.31 -25.27
CA PRO A 15 -65.54 -10.53 -26.14
C PRO A 15 -64.40 -9.53 -25.92
N ALA A 16 -64.64 -8.39 -25.24
CA ALA A 16 -63.61 -7.41 -24.93
C ALA A 16 -62.84 -7.74 -23.63
N LEU A 17 -63.41 -8.54 -22.73
CA LEU A 17 -62.75 -8.99 -21.50
C LEU A 17 -61.37 -9.66 -21.72
N PRO A 18 -61.19 -10.59 -22.69
CA PRO A 18 -59.87 -11.18 -22.92
C PRO A 18 -58.85 -10.13 -23.40
N ILE A 19 -59.29 -9.15 -24.22
CA ILE A 19 -58.42 -8.08 -24.72
C ILE A 19 -57.98 -7.16 -23.58
N VAL A 20 -58.91 -6.79 -22.70
CA VAL A 20 -58.61 -5.98 -21.52
C VAL A 20 -57.70 -6.73 -20.55
N GLY A 21 -57.96 -8.02 -20.31
CA GLY A 21 -57.10 -8.87 -19.49
C GLY A 21 -55.68 -8.98 -20.04
N LEU A 22 -55.53 -9.13 -21.35
CA LEU A 22 -54.23 -9.20 -22.02
C LEU A 22 -53.51 -7.85 -21.95
N ALA A 23 -54.23 -6.73 -22.14
CA ALA A 23 -53.67 -5.40 -21.99
C ALA A 23 -53.15 -5.14 -20.56
N ILE A 24 -53.92 -5.52 -19.54
CA ILE A 24 -53.50 -5.43 -18.14
C ILE A 24 -52.27 -6.32 -17.90
N ALA A 25 -52.27 -7.56 -18.38
CA ALA A 25 -51.13 -8.47 -18.23
C ALA A 25 -49.85 -7.89 -18.85
N VAL A 26 -49.94 -7.27 -20.04
CA VAL A 26 -48.81 -6.60 -20.69
C VAL A 26 -48.31 -5.41 -19.87
N LEU A 27 -49.21 -4.60 -19.31
CA LEU A 27 -48.82 -3.48 -18.45
C LEU A 27 -48.12 -3.95 -17.17
N VAL A 28 -48.64 -4.98 -16.51
CA VAL A 28 -48.02 -5.59 -15.33
C VAL A 28 -46.63 -6.12 -15.68
N MET A 29 -46.48 -6.83 -16.80
CA MET A 29 -45.19 -7.39 -17.19
C MET A 29 -44.17 -6.28 -17.55
N ARG A 30 -44.63 -5.19 -18.17
CA ARG A 30 -43.77 -4.01 -18.42
C ARG A 30 -43.31 -3.34 -17.14
N ALA A 31 -44.19 -3.21 -16.14
CA ALA A 31 -43.83 -2.65 -14.84
C ALA A 31 -42.77 -3.51 -14.14
N GLN A 32 -42.95 -4.84 -14.10
CA GLN A 32 -41.96 -5.75 -13.52
C GLN A 32 -40.60 -5.69 -14.24
N LEU A 33 -40.61 -5.59 -15.57
CA LEU A 33 -39.39 -5.42 -16.35
C LEU A 33 -38.71 -4.08 -16.08
N ALA A 34 -39.47 -3.01 -15.84
CA ALA A 34 -38.93 -1.70 -15.48
C ALA A 34 -38.27 -1.74 -14.10
N ASP A 35 -38.93 -2.34 -13.11
CA ASP A 35 -38.39 -2.49 -11.76
C ASP A 35 -37.10 -3.31 -11.75
N ALA A 36 -37.06 -4.44 -12.47
CA ALA A 36 -35.86 -5.26 -12.61
C ALA A 36 -34.70 -4.47 -13.26
N ARG A 37 -35.00 -3.65 -14.29
CA ARG A 37 -34.00 -2.78 -14.92
C ARG A 37 -33.50 -1.68 -13.97
N HIS A 38 -34.39 -1.11 -13.17
CA HIS A 38 -34.02 -0.12 -12.16
C HIS A 38 -33.09 -0.72 -11.10
N HIS A 39 -33.40 -1.90 -10.58
CA HIS A 39 -32.53 -2.61 -9.65
C HIS A 39 -31.14 -2.91 -10.24
N LEU A 40 -31.08 -3.45 -11.46
CA LEU A 40 -29.81 -3.70 -12.14
C LEU A 40 -29.02 -2.41 -12.42
N ALA A 41 -29.70 -1.31 -12.73
CA ALA A 41 -29.05 -0.01 -12.93
C ALA A 41 -28.47 0.53 -11.62
N LEU A 42 -29.20 0.39 -10.51
CA LEU A 42 -28.72 0.76 -9.19
C LEU A 42 -27.50 -0.07 -8.79
N GLU A 43 -27.56 -1.40 -8.93
CA GLU A 43 -26.43 -2.28 -8.64
C GLU A 43 -25.20 -1.94 -9.47
N ARG A 44 -25.36 -1.71 -10.78
CA ARG A 44 -24.25 -1.27 -11.65
C ARG A 44 -23.69 0.08 -11.22
N SER A 45 -24.56 1.05 -10.88
CA SER A 45 -24.10 2.36 -10.44
C SER A 45 -23.29 2.27 -9.14
N GLN A 46 -23.74 1.45 -8.18
CA GLN A 46 -23.02 1.21 -6.93
C GLN A 46 -21.69 0.49 -7.16
N ALA A 47 -21.68 -0.53 -8.02
CA ALA A 47 -20.46 -1.25 -8.39
C ALA A 47 -19.44 -0.33 -9.09
N THR A 48 -19.89 0.53 -10.01
CA THR A 48 -19.01 1.51 -10.66
C THR A 48 -18.48 2.55 -9.68
N ALA A 49 -19.31 3.04 -8.77
CA ALA A 49 -18.87 3.99 -7.74
C ALA A 49 -17.85 3.37 -6.78
N ALA A 50 -18.04 2.11 -6.39
CA ALA A 50 -17.07 1.37 -5.58
C ALA A 50 -15.76 1.16 -6.32
N ALA A 51 -15.80 0.78 -7.60
CA ALA A 51 -14.61 0.61 -8.44
C ALA A 51 -13.84 1.92 -8.61
N GLU A 52 -14.54 3.05 -8.83
CA GLU A 52 -13.92 4.37 -8.94
C GLU A 52 -13.26 4.82 -7.63
N ARG A 53 -13.88 4.55 -6.47
CA ARG A 53 -13.24 4.80 -5.16
C ARG A 53 -11.98 3.96 -4.98
N ALA A 54 -12.05 2.65 -5.26
CA ALA A 54 -10.90 1.77 -5.16
C ALA A 54 -9.75 2.20 -6.08
N ARG A 55 -10.05 2.69 -7.29
CA ARG A 55 -9.04 3.24 -8.21
C ARG A 55 -8.36 4.49 -7.64
N ARG A 56 -9.13 5.39 -7.01
CA ARG A 56 -8.58 6.59 -6.37
C ARG A 56 -7.69 6.23 -5.19
N GLU A 57 -8.14 5.30 -4.34
CA GLU A 57 -7.35 4.81 -3.21
C GLU A 57 -6.03 4.17 -3.68
N LEU A 58 -6.06 3.36 -4.74
CA LEU A 58 -4.84 2.78 -5.31
C LEU A 58 -3.88 3.85 -5.86
N ALA A 59 -4.39 4.86 -6.58
CA ALA A 59 -3.56 5.96 -7.08
C ALA A 59 -2.96 6.80 -5.94
N GLU A 60 -3.71 7.05 -4.87
CA GLU A 60 -3.21 7.72 -3.66
C GLU A 60 -2.12 6.89 -2.96
N LEU A 61 -2.29 5.57 -2.88
CA LEU A 61 -1.28 4.68 -2.30
C LEU A 61 0.00 4.64 -3.14
N GLU A 62 -0.12 4.58 -4.47
CA GLU A 62 1.01 4.61 -5.40
C GLU A 62 1.81 5.91 -5.27
N THR A 63 1.11 7.06 -5.26
CA THR A 63 1.76 8.36 -5.08
C THR A 63 2.42 8.49 -3.71
N ALA A 64 1.76 8.03 -2.64
CA ALA A 64 2.33 8.04 -1.29
C ALA A 64 3.54 7.10 -1.16
N ASN A 65 3.56 5.98 -1.88
CA ASN A 65 4.71 5.08 -1.89
C ASN A 65 5.89 5.70 -2.64
N ALA A 66 5.66 6.25 -3.84
CA ALA A 66 6.68 6.94 -4.61
C ALA A 66 7.31 8.11 -3.83
N GLN A 67 6.50 8.88 -3.08
CA GLN A 67 7.01 9.94 -2.20
C GLN A 67 7.87 9.39 -1.05
N ARG A 68 7.48 8.26 -0.45
CA ARG A 68 8.25 7.59 0.61
C ARG A 68 9.59 7.11 0.09
N GLU A 69 9.64 6.50 -1.09
CA GLU A 69 10.86 6.06 -1.75
C GLU A 69 11.78 7.26 -2.08
N ALA A 70 11.24 8.31 -2.68
CA ALA A 70 11.99 9.53 -3.00
C ALA A 70 12.59 10.17 -1.73
N LYS A 71 11.80 10.27 -0.66
CA LYS A 71 12.25 10.79 0.63
C LYS A 71 13.31 9.89 1.28
N GLY A 72 13.16 8.58 1.18
CA GLY A 72 14.15 7.61 1.65
C GLY A 72 15.49 7.79 0.96
N ASN A 73 15.48 7.90 -0.37
CA ASN A 73 16.68 8.11 -1.19
C ASN A 73 17.35 9.46 -0.88
N ALA A 74 16.56 10.52 -0.75
CA ALA A 74 17.07 11.85 -0.37
C ALA A 74 17.75 11.81 1.01
N ASN A 75 17.07 11.25 2.02
CA ASN A 75 17.63 11.13 3.37
C ASN A 75 18.92 10.29 3.40
N PHE A 76 18.99 9.22 2.62
CA PHE A 76 20.20 8.39 2.51
C PHE A 76 21.35 9.19 1.88
N ALA A 77 21.09 9.90 0.79
CA ALA A 77 22.07 10.76 0.14
C ALA A 77 22.59 11.84 1.09
N ASP A 78 21.70 12.48 1.86
CA ASP A 78 22.05 13.49 2.86
C ASP A 78 22.93 12.93 3.98
N ARG A 79 22.57 11.75 4.51
CA ARG A 79 23.39 11.06 5.52
C ARG A 79 24.77 10.72 4.99
N LEU A 80 24.86 10.23 3.75
CA LEU A 80 26.13 9.90 3.11
C LEU A 80 26.98 11.17 2.89
N ALA A 81 26.36 12.26 2.45
CA ALA A 81 27.03 13.54 2.27
C ALA A 81 27.57 14.08 3.61
N ALA A 82 26.82 13.94 4.70
CA ALA A 82 27.24 14.33 6.04
C ALA A 82 28.40 13.46 6.59
N GLN A 83 28.43 12.16 6.25
CA GLN A 83 29.48 11.24 6.71
C GLN A 83 30.78 11.34 5.91
N ARG A 84 30.70 11.68 4.62
CA ARG A 84 31.85 11.77 3.71
C ARG A 84 33.04 12.59 4.25
N PRO A 85 32.87 13.80 4.82
CA PRO A 85 34.00 14.54 5.38
C PRO A 85 34.62 13.87 6.60
N VAL A 86 33.83 13.16 7.42
CA VAL A 86 34.34 12.40 8.57
C VAL A 86 35.23 11.26 8.11
N ILE A 87 34.76 10.49 7.11
CA ILE A 87 35.52 9.36 6.53
C ILE A 87 36.82 9.85 5.89
N VAL A 88 36.78 10.94 5.12
CA VAL A 88 37.99 11.51 4.50
C VAL A 88 38.97 12.00 5.57
N ARG A 89 38.47 12.69 6.60
CA ARG A 89 39.31 13.18 7.70
C ARG A 89 39.94 12.03 8.49
N SER A 90 39.17 11.01 8.89
CA SER A 90 39.70 9.86 9.64
C SER A 90 40.76 9.12 8.83
N THR A 91 40.50 8.87 7.54
CA THR A 91 41.45 8.22 6.64
C THR A 91 42.74 9.03 6.50
N ASN A 92 42.64 10.35 6.33
CA ASN A 92 43.80 11.23 6.25
C ASN A 92 44.58 11.28 7.58
N THR A 93 43.90 11.28 8.72
CA THR A 93 44.54 11.25 10.04
C THR A 93 45.30 9.95 10.25
N VAL A 94 44.70 8.79 9.93
CA VAL A 94 45.37 7.48 10.01
C VAL A 94 46.58 7.44 9.09
N ARG A 95 46.46 7.95 7.85
CA ARG A 95 47.59 8.03 6.91
C ARG A 95 48.72 8.90 7.46
N LYS A 96 48.40 10.08 7.99
CA LYS A 96 49.41 10.99 8.60
C LYS A 96 50.09 10.33 9.79
N TYR A 97 49.33 9.67 10.67
CA TYR A 97 49.87 8.97 11.82
C TYR A 97 50.80 7.82 11.41
N ALA A 98 50.40 7.00 10.44
CA ALA A 98 51.22 5.89 9.92
C ALA A 98 52.55 6.34 9.29
N GLN A 99 52.65 7.61 8.86
CA GLN A 99 53.91 8.19 8.35
C GLN A 99 54.88 8.62 9.46
N THR A 100 54.44 8.70 10.71
CA THR A 100 55.30 9.05 11.86
C THR A 100 56.13 7.88 12.34
N ASP A 101 57.22 8.13 13.08
CA ASP A 101 58.09 7.08 13.63
C ASP A 101 57.34 6.09 14.52
N ALA A 102 56.43 6.58 15.37
CA ALA A 102 55.56 5.76 16.22
C ALA A 102 54.51 4.97 15.41
N GLY A 103 54.09 5.46 14.25
CA GLY A 103 53.18 4.75 13.35
C GLY A 103 53.89 3.74 12.43
N ARG A 104 55.20 3.91 12.19
CA ARG A 104 56.03 3.01 11.37
C ARG A 104 56.52 1.78 12.13
N THR A 105 56.59 1.84 13.46
CA THR A 105 56.82 0.64 14.27
C THR A 105 55.65 -0.31 14.04
N ARG A 106 55.90 -1.47 13.38
CA ARG A 106 54.93 -2.56 13.29
C ARG A 106 54.36 -2.78 14.67
N CYS A 107 53.04 -2.76 14.81
CA CYS A 107 52.36 -3.27 16.00
C CYS A 107 52.81 -4.71 16.19
N LEU A 108 53.84 -4.93 17.02
CA LEU A 108 54.20 -6.26 17.48
C LEU A 108 53.08 -6.73 18.39
N ALA A 109 52.73 -8.00 18.23
CA ALA A 109 51.37 -8.51 18.32
C ALA A 109 50.67 -8.64 19.71
N PRO A 110 51.14 -8.12 20.87
CA PRO A 110 50.27 -8.11 22.06
C PRO A 110 49.49 -6.81 22.31
N ASP A 111 50.01 -5.65 21.89
CA ASP A 111 49.50 -4.35 22.35
C ASP A 111 48.53 -3.67 21.37
N GLY A 112 48.31 -4.28 20.21
CA GLY A 112 47.35 -3.79 19.24
C GLY A 112 45.92 -4.04 19.71
N VAL A 113 45.09 -3.00 19.66
CA VAL A 113 43.61 -3.08 19.55
C VAL A 113 42.83 -3.12 20.88
N ARG A 114 43.20 -2.31 21.90
CA ARG A 114 42.24 -1.91 22.96
C ARG A 114 41.40 -0.69 22.55
N SER A 115 42.05 0.34 22.00
CA SER A 115 41.38 1.58 21.58
C SER A 115 40.33 1.38 20.49
N PHE A 116 40.56 0.47 19.53
CA PHE A 116 39.55 0.15 18.52
C PHE A 116 38.33 -0.60 19.06
N ALA A 117 38.47 -1.32 20.18
CA ALA A 117 37.33 -1.97 20.84
C ALA A 117 36.47 -0.92 21.56
N GLU A 118 37.10 0.07 22.17
CA GLU A 118 36.46 1.22 22.83
C GLU A 118 35.80 2.14 21.78
N ASP A 119 36.51 2.53 20.71
CA ASP A 119 35.96 3.34 19.62
C ASP A 119 34.79 2.63 18.91
N ARG A 120 34.84 1.30 18.81
CA ARG A 120 33.75 0.48 18.26
C ARG A 120 32.55 0.48 19.21
N ALA A 121 32.77 0.42 20.52
CA ALA A 121 31.69 0.53 21.50
C ALA A 121 31.01 1.91 21.39
N ASP A 122 31.78 2.99 21.22
CA ASP A 122 31.24 4.34 21.06
C ASP A 122 30.47 4.54 19.73
N LEU A 123 30.96 3.96 18.63
CA LEU A 123 30.27 3.95 17.33
C LEU A 123 28.91 3.24 17.36
N PHE A 124 28.73 2.27 18.27
CA PHE A 124 27.49 1.50 18.43
C PHE A 124 26.74 1.81 19.75
N ALA A 125 27.19 2.79 20.54
CA ALA A 125 26.56 3.17 21.80
C ALA A 125 25.23 3.91 21.59
N VAL A 126 25.05 4.54 20.42
CA VAL A 126 23.75 5.03 19.98
C VAL A 126 22.98 3.83 19.44
N ALA A 127 22.01 3.37 20.22
CA ALA A 127 21.09 2.32 19.79
C ALA A 127 20.58 2.65 18.38
N PRO A 128 20.63 1.69 17.43
CA PRO A 128 20.08 1.92 16.11
C PRO A 128 18.64 2.38 16.30
N SER A 129 18.33 3.60 15.85
CA SER A 129 16.95 4.06 15.82
C SER A 129 16.21 3.04 14.96
N THR A 130 15.35 2.25 15.59
CA THR A 130 14.45 1.30 14.94
C THR A 130 13.51 2.09 14.05
N SER A 131 13.98 2.50 12.87
CA SER A 131 13.11 2.84 11.75
C SER A 131 12.50 1.53 11.30
N GLY A 132 11.23 1.33 11.64
CA GLY A 132 10.48 0.08 11.50
C GLY A 132 10.54 -0.56 10.12
N GLY A 133 11.53 -1.43 9.92
CA GLY A 133 11.51 -2.53 8.96
C GLY A 133 11.72 -3.80 9.77
N SER A 134 10.67 -4.58 9.93
CA SER A 134 10.65 -5.81 10.73
C SER A 134 11.31 -6.98 10.01
N ASP A 135 12.58 -6.84 9.65
CA ASP A 135 13.42 -7.97 9.26
C ASP A 135 14.79 -7.80 9.91
N ALA A 136 14.96 -8.49 11.04
CA ALA A 136 16.26 -8.68 11.64
C ALA A 136 17.11 -9.51 10.68
N VAL A 137 18.18 -8.92 10.15
CA VAL A 137 19.17 -9.65 9.35
C VAL A 137 19.77 -10.75 10.23
N PRO A 138 19.71 -12.04 9.84
CA PRO A 138 20.32 -13.11 10.62
C PRO A 138 21.83 -12.88 10.70
N THR A 139 22.36 -12.73 11.92
CA THR A 139 23.80 -12.73 12.13
C THR A 139 24.31 -14.15 11.97
N GLU A 140 25.04 -14.39 10.89
CA GLU A 140 25.70 -15.65 10.60
C GLU A 140 26.63 -16.02 11.76
N ARG A 141 26.28 -17.10 12.49
CA ARG A 141 27.13 -17.68 13.53
C ARG A 141 28.41 -18.13 12.85
N ALA A 142 29.53 -17.53 13.24
CA ALA A 142 30.87 -17.97 12.86
C ALA A 142 31.02 -19.47 13.14
N VAL A 143 31.31 -20.22 12.08
CA VAL A 143 31.73 -21.62 12.12
C VAL A 143 32.96 -21.72 13.03
N ARG A 144 32.87 -22.56 14.06
CA ARG A 144 34.00 -22.90 14.92
C ARG A 144 34.86 -23.94 14.19
N PRO A 145 36.15 -23.71 13.92
CA PRO A 145 37.06 -24.79 13.59
C PRO A 145 37.34 -25.62 14.86
N GLU A 146 37.62 -26.90 14.64
CA GLU A 146 37.68 -28.01 15.60
C GLU A 146 38.63 -27.82 16.80
#